data_AF-A0A9Q3W5W4-F1
#
_entry.id   AF-A0A9Q3W5W4-F1
#
_cell.length_a   1.000
_cell.length_b   1.000
_cell.length_c   1.000
_cell.angle_alpha   90.00
_cell.angle_beta   90.00
_cell.angle_gamma   90.00
#
_symmetry.space_group_name_H-M   'P 1'
#
loop_
_entity.id
_entity.type
_entity.pdbx_description
1 polymer ?
#
loop_
_entity_poly.entity_id
_entity_poly.type
_entity_poly.pdbx_seq_one_letter_code
_entity_poly.pdbx_strand_id
1 'polypeptide(L)' 'MEQIDFVDQQQHLPTTPKRAPRMRRTGSVRAGHRRLTADIPADLHKRLKMQALREDRSVTDLIVHAAEYYLRKL' A
#
# COMPACT_ATOMS: atom_id res chain seq x y z
N MET A 1 11.30 19.33 46.78
CA MET A 1 10.34 18.25 46.45
C MET A 1 8.96 18.75 46.82
N GLU A 2 7.96 18.34 46.03
CA GLU A 2 6.51 18.60 46.17
C GLU A 2 6.02 19.93 45.59
N GLN A 3 4.91 20.01 44.85
CA GLN A 3 4.01 19.08 44.16
C GLN A 3 3.24 20.01 43.19
N ILE A 4 3.15 19.72 41.90
CA ILE A 4 2.27 20.48 41.00
C ILE A 4 1.02 19.64 40.78
N ASP A 5 -0.07 20.03 41.44
CA ASP A 5 -1.43 19.62 41.15
C ASP A 5 -1.80 20.06 39.71
N PHE A 6 -1.86 19.10 38.79
CA PHE A 6 -2.57 19.31 37.52
C PHE A 6 -3.85 18.49 37.53
N VAL A 7 -4.92 19.23 37.80
CA VAL A 7 -6.31 18.80 37.80
C VAL A 7 -6.70 18.32 36.40
N ASP A 8 -7.44 17.23 36.41
CA ASP A 8 -7.89 16.42 35.28
C ASP A 8 -8.92 17.13 34.37
N GLN A 9 -9.08 16.56 33.16
CA GLN A 9 -10.25 16.67 32.26
C GLN A 9 -10.52 17.97 31.48
N GLN A 10 -10.44 17.89 30.14
CA GLN A 10 -11.65 17.85 29.28
C GLN A 10 -11.36 17.66 27.77
N GLN A 11 -11.77 16.48 27.26
CA GLN A 11 -12.51 16.25 26.01
C GLN A 11 -11.92 16.69 24.66
N HIS A 12 -11.27 15.75 23.97
CA HIS A 12 -11.06 15.82 22.52
C HIS A 12 -12.26 15.23 21.77
N LEU A 13 -13.09 16.09 21.16
CA LEU A 13 -14.01 15.66 20.09
C LEU A 13 -13.20 15.43 18.80
N PRO A 14 -13.28 14.26 18.14
CA PRO A 14 -12.70 14.09 16.82
C PRO A 14 -13.60 14.79 15.79
N THR A 15 -13.15 15.93 15.26
CA THR A 15 -13.66 16.47 14.01
C THR A 15 -13.26 15.51 12.89
N THR A 16 -14.23 14.80 12.30
CA THR A 16 -13.96 14.00 11.10
C THR A 16 -13.93 14.93 9.88
N PRO A 17 -12.77 15.18 9.23
CA PRO A 17 -12.80 15.85 7.94
C PRO A 17 -13.35 14.84 6.91
N LYS A 18 -14.51 15.15 6.33
CA LYS A 18 -15.00 14.47 5.12
C LYS A 18 -13.92 14.61 4.05
N ARG A 19 -13.17 13.53 3.79
CA ARG A 19 -12.14 13.50 2.74
C ARG A 19 -12.81 13.78 1.40
N ALA A 20 -12.45 14.89 0.77
CA ALA A 20 -12.79 15.17 -0.62
C ALA A 20 -12.28 14.04 -1.52
N PRO A 21 -13.01 13.66 -2.60
CA PRO A 21 -12.54 12.66 -3.54
C PRO A 21 -11.27 13.17 -4.20
N ARG A 22 -10.15 12.53 -3.88
CA ARG A 22 -8.84 12.84 -4.46
C ARG A 22 -8.92 12.54 -5.95
N MET A 23 -8.97 13.59 -6.78
CA MET A 23 -8.89 13.49 -8.23
C MET A 23 -7.64 12.69 -8.58
N ARG A 24 -7.84 11.45 -9.04
CA ARG A 24 -6.75 10.55 -9.41
C ARG A 24 -6.11 11.13 -10.66
N ARG A 25 -4.97 11.81 -10.48
CA ARG A 25 -4.04 12.09 -11.58
C ARG A 25 -3.73 10.75 -12.25
N THR A 26 -4.31 10.52 -13.41
CA THR A 26 -3.96 9.41 -14.30
C THR A 26 -2.56 9.69 -14.80
N GLY A 27 -1.54 9.32 -14.01
CA GLY A 27 -0.17 9.33 -14.49
C GLY A 27 -0.10 8.54 -15.80
N SER A 28 0.68 9.00 -16.77
CA SER A 28 0.84 8.28 -18.03
C SER A 28 1.33 6.86 -17.74
N VAL A 29 0.71 5.87 -18.40
CA VAL A 29 1.19 4.49 -18.35
C VAL A 29 2.48 4.43 -19.18
N ARG A 30 3.48 3.69 -18.72
CA ARG A 30 4.71 3.47 -19.50
C ARG A 30 4.35 2.89 -20.87
N ALA A 31 5.04 3.30 -21.93
CA ALA A 31 4.81 2.77 -23.27
C ALA A 31 4.87 1.23 -23.25
N GLY A 32 3.91 0.57 -23.93
CA GLY A 32 3.79 -0.89 -23.97
C GLY A 32 3.25 -1.57 -22.70
N HIS A 33 2.93 -0.83 -21.64
CA HIS A 33 2.39 -1.41 -20.40
C HIS A 33 0.90 -1.11 -20.25
N ARG A 34 0.17 -1.98 -19.53
CA ARG A 34 -1.21 -1.74 -19.08
C ARG A 34 -1.29 -1.81 -17.57
N ARG A 35 -2.16 -1.02 -16.95
CA ARG A 35 -2.38 -1.05 -15.50
C ARG A 35 -3.27 -2.22 -15.12
N LEU A 36 -2.79 -3.04 -14.20
CA LEU A 36 -3.58 -4.08 -13.55
C LEU A 36 -3.99 -3.57 -12.15
N THR A 37 -5.30 -3.53 -11.89
CA THR A 37 -5.84 -3.34 -10.54
C THR A 37 -6.58 -4.62 -10.17
N ALA A 38 -6.11 -5.30 -9.14
CA ALA A 38 -6.70 -6.54 -8.67
C ALA A 38 -6.64 -6.56 -7.15
N ASP A 39 -7.69 -7.08 -6.53
CA ASP A 39 -7.69 -7.39 -5.11
C ASP A 39 -6.92 -8.70 -4.89
N ILE A 40 -5.99 -8.69 -3.94
CA ILE A 40 -5.20 -9.87 -3.55
C ILE A 40 -5.29 -10.06 -2.04
N PRO A 41 -5.16 -11.30 -1.53
CA PRO A 41 -5.12 -11.55 -0.10
C PRO A 41 -4.04 -10.72 0.61
N ALA A 42 -4.37 -10.17 1.78
CA ALA A 42 -3.46 -9.29 2.53
C ALA A 42 -2.12 -9.96 2.88
N ASP A 43 -2.16 -11.25 3.22
CA ASP A 43 -0.96 -12.04 3.49
C ASP A 43 -0.07 -12.19 2.24
N LEU A 44 -0.69 -12.42 1.07
CA LEU A 44 0.04 -12.52 -0.20
C LEU A 44 0.74 -11.19 -0.53
N HIS A 45 0.05 -10.06 -0.35
CA HIS A 45 0.65 -8.73 -0.54
C HIS A 45 1.88 -8.51 0.36
N LYS A 46 1.82 -8.93 1.63
CA LYS A 46 2.96 -8.85 2.56
C LYS A 46 4.12 -9.72 2.09
N ARG A 47 3.85 -10.97 1.71
CA ARG A 47 4.89 -11.89 1.20
C ARG A 47 5.56 -11.37 -0.07
N LEU A 48 4.78 -10.85 -1.03
CA LEU A 48 5.32 -10.23 -2.24
C LEU A 48 6.27 -9.06 -1.93
N LYS A 49 5.90 -8.18 -0.99
CA LYS A 49 6.75 -7.07 -0.56
C LYS A 49 8.05 -7.54 0.10
N MET A 50 7.96 -8.52 0.99
CA MET A 50 9.14 -9.07 1.67
C MET A 50 10.08 -9.75 0.68
N GLN A 51 9.54 -10.49 -0.29
CA GLN A 51 10.33 -11.13 -1.33
C GLN A 51 11.01 -10.10 -2.25
N ALA A 52 10.27 -9.07 -2.65
CA ALA A 52 10.80 -7.98 -3.47
C ALA A 52 11.98 -7.29 -2.78
N LEU A 53 11.84 -7.01 -1.48
CA LEU A 53 12.92 -6.43 -0.67
C LEU A 53 14.14 -7.36 -0.58
N ARG A 54 13.91 -8.67 -0.39
CA ARG A 54 14.99 -9.65 -0.26
C ARG A 54 15.79 -9.83 -1.56
N GLU A 55 15.13 -9.73 -2.70
CA GLU A 55 15.74 -9.92 -4.02
C GLU A 55 16.26 -8.64 -4.66
N ASP A 56 16.10 -7.49 -4.01
CA ASP A 56 16.36 -6.16 -4.58
C ASP A 56 15.61 -5.93 -5.92
N ARG A 57 14.33 -6.32 -5.94
CA ARG A 57 13.44 -6.22 -7.13
C ARG A 57 12.16 -5.50 -6.77
N SER A 58 11.40 -5.06 -7.78
CA SER A 58 10.06 -4.54 -7.54
C SER A 58 9.03 -5.66 -7.41
N VAL A 59 7.95 -5.39 -6.66
CA VAL A 59 6.78 -6.29 -6.61
C VAL A 59 6.20 -6.52 -8.01
N THR A 60 6.25 -5.50 -8.87
CA THR A 60 5.82 -5.61 -10.27
C THR A 60 6.64 -6.66 -11.02
N ASP A 61 7.96 -6.67 -10.87
CA ASP A 61 8.84 -7.62 -11.55
C ASP A 61 8.56 -9.06 -11.09
N LEU A 62 8.31 -9.26 -9.80
CA LEU A 62 7.91 -10.57 -9.27
C LEU A 62 6.59 -11.06 -9.88
N ILE A 63 5.59 -10.18 -10.00
CA ILE A 63 4.29 -10.52 -10.59
C ILE A 63 4.44 -10.85 -12.07
N VAL A 64 5.19 -10.05 -12.82
CA VAL A 64 5.44 -10.29 -14.26
C VAL A 64 6.18 -11.61 -14.45
N HIS A 65 7.25 -11.85 -13.68
CA HIS A 65 8.01 -13.10 -13.76
C HIS A 65 7.16 -14.33 -13.41
N ALA A 66 6.35 -14.25 -12.35
CA ALA A 66 5.42 -15.32 -11.98
C ALA A 66 4.38 -15.58 -13.08
N ALA A 67 3.83 -14.52 -13.69
CA ALA A 67 2.88 -14.65 -14.79
C ALA A 67 3.51 -15.26 -16.05
N GLU A 68 4.71 -14.81 -16.43
CA GLU A 68 5.46 -15.41 -17.55
C GLU A 68 5.79 -16.88 -17.29
N TYR A 69 6.24 -17.21 -16.09
CA TYR A 69 6.53 -18.59 -15.70
C TYR A 69 5.28 -19.47 -15.76
N TYR A 70 4.15 -18.98 -15.27
CA TYR A 70 2.87 -19.69 -15.32
C TYR A 70 2.40 -19.93 -16.76
N LEU A 71 2.50 -18.91 -17.63
CA LEU A 71 2.06 -19.01 -19.02
C LEU A 71 3.00 -19.83 -19.93
N ARG A 72 4.29 -19.96 -19.57
CA ARG A 72 5.25 -20.82 -20.29
C ARG A 72 5.08 -22.31 -19.99
N LYS A 73 4.38 -22.67 -18.92
CA LYS A 73 4.19 -24.06 -18.45
C LYS A 73 2.83 -24.66 -18.87
N LEU A 74 2.17 -24.07 -19.86
CA LEU A 74 1.05 -24.62 -20.62
C LEU A 74 1.49 -24.92 -22.05
#